data_AF-A0A822GE27-F1
#
_entry.id   AF-A0A822GE27-F1
#
_cell.length_a   1.000
_cell.length_b   1.000
_cell.length_c   1.000
_cell.angle_alpha   90.00
_cell.angle_beta   90.00
_cell.angle_gamma   90.00
#
_symmetry.space_group_name_H-M   'P 1'
#
loop_
_entity.id
_entity.type
_entity.pdbx_description
1 polymer ?
#
loop_
_entity_poly.entity_id
_entity_poly.type
_entity_poly.pdbx_seq_one_letter_code
_entity_poly.pdbx_strand_id
1 'polypeptide(L)' 'MLFDLLKNSTFERVRFAIMVLMNDFYLKYPLAFAAYSNDIYGCLRDRSDNVRLAALKTISSDNNINLHKHLVELI' A
#
# COMPACT_ATOMS: atom_id res chain seq x y z
N MET A 1 -14.46 1.95 8.82
CA MET A 1 -13.14 2.60 8.59
C MET A 1 -12.74 2.48 7.12
N LEU A 2 -11.76 3.27 6.66
CA LEU A 2 -11.30 3.29 5.25
C LEU A 2 -10.90 1.91 4.70
N PHE A 3 -10.33 1.03 5.53
CA PHE A 3 -10.00 -0.35 5.15
C PHE A 3 -11.21 -1.27 5.00
N ASP A 4 -12.30 -1.01 5.73
CA ASP A 4 -13.55 -1.74 5.51
C ASP A 4 -14.14 -1.41 4.14
N LEU A 5 -13.97 -0.16 3.68
CA LEU A 5 -14.31 0.24 2.32
C LEU A 5 -13.40 -0.43 1.29
N LEU A 6 -12.10 -0.57 1.57
CA LEU A 6 -11.18 -1.30 0.70
C LEU A 6 -11.57 -2.77 0.55
N LYS A 7 -11.92 -3.45 1.65
CA LYS A 7 -12.28 -4.88 1.64
C LYS A 7 -13.68 -5.15 1.08
N ASN A 8 -14.66 -4.32 1.44
CA ASN A 8 -16.08 -4.61 1.17
C ASN A 8 -16.66 -3.84 -0.02
N SER A 9 -15.96 -2.83 -0.55
CA SER A 9 -16.51 -2.06 -1.68
C SER A 9 -16.58 -2.90 -2.95
N THR A 10 -17.78 -2.97 -3.53
CA THR A 10 -17.97 -3.58 -4.84
C THR A 10 -17.38 -2.72 -5.96
N PHE A 11 -17.26 -1.42 -5.76
CA PHE A 11 -16.75 -0.48 -6.75
C PHE A 11 -15.22 -0.50 -6.82
N GLU A 12 -14.69 -0.97 -7.94
CA GLU A 12 -13.25 -0.95 -8.23
C GLU A 12 -12.64 0.43 -8.04
N ARG A 13 -13.29 1.49 -8.57
CA ARG A 13 -12.77 2.86 -8.50
C ARG A 13 -12.54 3.31 -7.05
N VAL A 14 -13.39 2.89 -6.13
CA VAL A 14 -13.25 3.19 -4.69
C VAL A 14 -12.05 2.46 -4.11
N ARG A 15 -11.93 1.15 -4.36
CA ARG A 15 -10.79 0.35 -3.88
C ARG A 15 -9.47 0.89 -4.43
N PHE A 16 -9.43 1.22 -5.72
CA PHE A 16 -8.27 1.81 -6.38
C PHE A 16 -7.90 3.18 -5.79
N ALA A 17 -8.87 4.08 -5.60
CA ALA A 17 -8.62 5.39 -5.00
C ALA A 17 -8.05 5.27 -3.58
N ILE A 18 -8.54 4.31 -2.78
CA ILE A 18 -8.00 4.03 -1.46
C ILE A 18 -6.55 3.55 -1.55
N MET A 19 -6.22 2.69 -2.51
CA MET A 19 -4.84 2.23 -2.73
C MET A 19 -3.89 3.38 -3.11
N VAL A 20 -4.34 4.32 -3.94
CA VAL A 20 -3.55 5.52 -4.27
C VAL A 20 -3.30 6.35 -3.00
N LEU A 21 -4.33 6.58 -2.18
CA LEU A 21 -4.17 7.30 -0.91
C LEU A 21 -3.23 6.57 0.06
N MET A 22 -3.27 5.24 0.10
CA MET A 22 -2.37 4.42 0.91
C MET A 22 -0.92 4.52 0.45
N ASN A 23 -0.70 4.61 -0.86
CA ASN A 23 0.63 4.84 -1.42
C ASN A 23 1.20 6.19 -0.97
N ASP A 24 0.40 7.25 -1.03
CA ASP A 24 0.84 8.59 -0.62
C ASP A 24 1.07 8.66 0.90
N PHE A 25 0.18 8.02 1.67
CA PHE A 25 0.35 7.88 3.12
C PHE A 25 1.63 7.13 3.47
N TYR A 26 1.94 6.04 2.74
CA TYR A 26 3.16 5.27 2.91
C TYR A 26 4.41 6.13 2.74
N LEU A 27 4.49 6.86 1.62
CA LEU A 27 5.65 7.72 1.31
C LEU A 27 5.87 8.78 2.38
N LYS A 28 4.80 9.27 3.02
CA LYS A 28 4.87 10.31 4.04
C LYS A 28 5.10 9.77 5.45
N TYR A 29 4.58 8.59 5.77
CA TYR A 29 4.58 8.03 7.13
C TYR A 29 4.88 6.52 7.15
N PRO A 30 6.10 6.09 6.77
CA PRO A 30 6.42 4.67 6.59
C PRO A 30 6.30 3.84 7.88
N LEU A 31 6.59 4.44 9.05
CA LEU A 31 6.46 3.75 10.35
C LEU A 31 5.00 3.49 10.75
N ALA A 32 4.11 4.45 10.47
CA ALA A 32 2.68 4.29 10.74
C ALA A 32 2.03 3.28 9.78
N PHE A 33 2.61 3.13 8.59
CA PHE A 33 2.15 2.19 7.58
C PHE A 33 2.35 0.72 7.97
N ALA A 34 3.37 0.39 8.78
CA ALA A 34 3.64 -0.99 9.18
C ALA A 34 2.40 -1.70 9.77
N ALA A 35 1.54 -0.96 10.48
CA ALA A 35 0.29 -1.44 11.05
C ALA A 35 -0.74 -1.91 10.01
N TYR A 36 -0.63 -1.44 8.76
CA TYR A 36 -1.58 -1.69 7.66
C TYR A 36 -1.00 -2.56 6.54
N SER A 37 0.26 -2.98 6.66
CA SER A 37 0.96 -3.78 5.65
C SER A 37 0.18 -5.02 5.23
N ASN A 38 -0.42 -5.75 6.18
CA ASN A 38 -1.22 -6.94 5.91
C ASN A 38 -2.44 -6.68 5.03
N ASP A 39 -3.11 -5.53 5.20
CA ASP A 39 -4.27 -5.18 4.38
C ASP A 39 -3.85 -4.88 2.93
N ILE A 40 -2.70 -4.23 2.75
CA ILE A 40 -2.12 -3.93 1.44
C ILE A 40 -1.65 -5.21 0.73
N TYR A 41 -1.03 -6.14 1.45
CA TYR A 41 -0.71 -7.47 0.90
C TYR A 41 -1.97 -8.24 0.50
N GLY A 42 -3.08 -8.07 1.22
CA GLY A 42 -4.39 -8.62 0.85
C GLY A 42 -4.88 -8.14 -0.52
N CYS A 43 -4.59 -6.89 -0.88
CA CYS A 43 -4.98 -6.29 -2.17
C CYS A 43 -4.24 -6.88 -3.38
N LEU A 44 -3.15 -7.64 -3.18
CA LEU A 44 -2.54 -8.43 -4.26
C LEU A 44 -3.46 -9.53 -4.80
N ARG A 45 -4.49 -9.90 -4.04
CA ARG A 45 -5.53 -10.86 -4.44
C ARG A 45 -6.84 -10.17 -4.83
N ASP A 46 -6.83 -8.85 -5.04
CA ASP A 46 -8.04 -8.13 -5.48
C ASP A 46 -8.48 -8.65 -6.85
N ARG A 47 -9.79 -8.64 -7.08
CA ARG A 47 -10.40 -9.02 -8.36
C ARG A 47 -10.05 -8.08 -9.52
N SER A 48 -9.68 -6.83 -9.24
CA SER A 48 -9.26 -5.85 -10.24
C SER A 48 -7.75 -5.80 -10.39
N ASP A 49 -7.30 -5.88 -11.64
CA ASP A 49 -5.91 -5.71 -12.05
C ASP A 49 -5.34 -4.36 -11.61
N ASN A 50 -6.14 -3.28 -11.70
CA ASN A 50 -5.70 -1.93 -11.32
C ASN A 50 -5.42 -1.85 -9.81
N VAL A 51 -6.26 -2.48 -8.99
CA VAL A 51 -6.05 -2.53 -7.54
C VAL A 51 -4.84 -3.38 -7.19
N ARG A 52 -4.65 -4.52 -7.85
CA ARG A 52 -3.45 -5.37 -7.68
C ARG A 52 -2.18 -4.62 -8.07
N LEU A 53 -2.18 -3.91 -9.20
CA LEU A 53 -1.05 -3.12 -9.67
C LEU A 53 -0.73 -1.98 -8.69
N ALA A 54 -1.74 -1.29 -8.17
CA ALA A 54 -1.56 -0.24 -7.17
C ALA A 54 -0.93 -0.80 -5.88
N ALA A 55 -1.40 -1.96 -5.40
CA ALA A 55 -0.82 -2.64 -4.24
C ALA A 55 0.64 -3.04 -4.46
N LEU A 56 0.95 -3.60 -5.64
CA LEU A 56 2.31 -3.96 -6.02
C LEU A 56 3.23 -2.73 -6.02
N LYS A 57 2.75 -1.59 -6.55
CA LYS A 57 3.49 -0.33 -6.56
C LYS A 57 3.81 0.15 -5.15
N THR A 58 2.81 0.12 -4.25
CA THR A 58 2.98 0.51 -2.85
C THR A 58 3.99 -0.36 -2.11
N ILE A 59 3.93 -1.68 -2.29
CA ILE A 59 4.89 -2.62 -1.68
C ILE A 59 6.31 -2.44 -2.26
N SER A 60 6.41 -2.20 -3.56
CA SER A 60 7.70 -1.97 -4.23
C SER A 60 8.37 -0.69 -3.73
N SER A 61 7.58 0.35 -3.45
CA SER A 61 8.06 1.56 -2.78
C SER A 61 8.55 1.27 -1.36
N ASP A 62 7.99 0.28 -0.66
CA ASP A 62 8.41 -0.08 0.69
C ASP A 62 9.78 -0.74 0.78
N ASN A 63 10.04 -1.65 -0.14
CA ASN A 63 11.36 -2.25 -0.26
C ASN A 63 12.44 -1.22 -0.60
N ASN A 64 12.10 -0.18 -1.38
CA ASN A 64 13.06 0.84 -1.78
C ASN A 64 13.41 1.79 -0.62
N ILE A 65 12.44 2.17 0.21
CA ILE A 65 12.68 3.02 1.40
C ILE A 65 13.41 2.25 2.50
N ASN A 66 13.08 0.97 2.73
CA ASN A 66 13.82 0.14 3.68
C ASN A 66 15.26 -0.13 3.22
N LEU A 67 15.50 -0.35 1.92
CA LEU A 67 16.86 -0.38 1.37
C LEU A 67 17.59 0.94 1.62
N HIS A 68 16.92 2.07 1.37
CA HIS A 68 17.54 3.38 1.53
C HIS A 68 17.85 3.71 2.99
N LYS A 69 16.98 3.31 3.94
CA LYS A 69 17.25 3.42 5.39
C LYS A 69 18.45 2.57 5.80
N HIS A 70 18.52 1.30 5.38
CA HIS A 70 19.66 0.44 5.72
C HIS A 70 20.96 0.94 5.10
N LEU A 71 20.93 1.46 3.88
CA LEU A 71 22.09 2.07 3.24
C LEU A 71 22.57 3.34 3.98
N VAL A 72 21.65 4.15 4.52
CA VAL A 72 22.00 5.35 5.31
C VAL A 72 22.51 4.99 6.70
N GLU A 73 22.03 3.91 7.32
CA GLU A 73 22.55 3.42 8.62
C GLU A 73 23.94 2.77 8.53
N LEU A 74 24.37 2.37 7.32
CA LEU A 74 25.66 1.72 7.05
C LEU A 74 26.77 2.70 6.62
N ILE A 75 26.48 3.99 6.43
CA ILE A 75 27.45 5.05 6.06
C ILE A 75 27.71 5.94 7.27
#